data_AF-A0A2N5AJ96-F1
#
_entry.id   AF-A0A2N5AJ96-F1
#
_cell.length_a   1.000
_cell.length_b   1.000
_cell.length_c   1.000
_cell.angle_alpha   90.00
_cell.angle_beta   90.00
_cell.angle_gamma   90.00
#
_symmetry.space_group_name_H-M   'P 1'
#
loop_
_entity.id
_entity.type
_entity.pdbx_description
1 polymer ?
#
loop_
_entity_poly.entity_id
_entity_poly.type
_entity_poly.pdbx_seq_one_letter_code
_entity_poly.pdbx_strand_id
1 'polypeptide(L)'
;VLQNNLRAGLGEMKNSLCRSGYLRLVQKYCPSLTLSDLRPWPAGVRAQAVSPQGKLIDDFLFVTTARSIHTCNAPSPAATSAIPIGAHIVSKVQTLLESQSNPGRTLRAARSVETLHAAFTR
;
A
#
# COMPACT_ATOMS: atom_id res chain seq x y z
N VAL A 1 10.70 -10.73 13.20
CA VAL A 1 10.00 -10.86 11.89
C VAL A 1 10.17 -12.25 11.30
N LEU A 2 11.39 -12.63 10.88
CA LEU A 2 11.64 -13.87 10.15
C LEU A 2 11.19 -15.10 10.93
N GLN A 3 11.61 -15.25 12.19
CA GLN A 3 11.22 -16.36 13.07
C GLN A 3 9.69 -16.58 13.12
N ASN A 4 8.92 -15.50 13.24
CA ASN A 4 7.45 -15.56 13.33
C ASN A 4 6.78 -15.85 11.97
N ASN A 5 7.50 -15.74 10.86
CA ASN A 5 6.98 -15.89 9.50
C ASN A 5 7.73 -16.96 8.68
N LEU A 6 8.55 -17.80 9.30
CA LEU A 6 9.38 -18.81 8.62
C LEU A 6 8.55 -19.75 7.76
N ARG A 7 7.40 -20.22 8.28
CA ARG A 7 6.53 -21.16 7.57
C ARG A 7 5.99 -20.56 6.26
N ALA A 8 5.55 -19.30 6.31
CA ALA A 8 5.07 -18.59 5.13
C ALA A 8 6.21 -18.34 4.14
N GLY A 9 7.35 -17.84 4.63
CA GLY A 9 8.54 -17.57 3.81
C GLY A 9 9.08 -18.82 3.10
N LEU A 10 9.18 -19.96 3.80
CA LEU A 10 9.59 -21.23 3.18
C LEU A 10 8.59 -21.71 2.13
N GLY A 11 7.29 -21.51 2.37
CA GLY A 11 6.24 -21.82 1.40
C GLY A 11 6.38 -20.99 0.12
N GLU A 12 6.55 -19.68 0.25
CA GLU A 12 6.75 -18.77 -0.88
C GLU A 12 8.06 -19.07 -1.64
N MET A 13 9.15 -19.34 -0.92
CA MET A 13 10.43 -19.69 -1.54
C MET A 13 10.33 -20.99 -2.33
N LYS A 14 9.68 -22.03 -1.76
CA LYS A 14 9.41 -23.27 -2.48
C LYS A 14 8.60 -23.03 -3.76
N ASN A 15 7.57 -22.20 -3.70
CA ASN A 15 6.73 -21.91 -4.87
C ASN A 15 7.47 -21.09 -5.94
N SER A 16 8.41 -20.25 -5.53
CA SER A 16 9.27 -19.49 -6.45
C SER A 16 10.28 -20.39 -7.18
N LEU A 17 10.79 -21.42 -6.51
CA LEU A 17 11.76 -22.37 -7.06
C LEU A 17 11.10 -23.53 -7.84
N CYS A 18 9.90 -23.95 -7.45
CA CYS A 18 9.23 -25.14 -7.98
C CYS A 18 7.93 -24.77 -8.73
N ARG A 19 8.02 -24.62 -10.06
CA ARG A 19 6.88 -24.28 -10.91
C ARG A 19 5.74 -25.31 -10.84
N SER A 20 6.05 -26.60 -10.71
CA SER A 20 5.02 -27.66 -10.56
C SER A 20 4.30 -27.59 -9.21
N GLY A 21 5.01 -27.21 -8.15
CA GLY A 21 4.41 -26.92 -6.85
C GLY A 21 3.48 -25.71 -6.90
N TYR A 22 3.92 -24.64 -7.56
CA TYR A 22 3.10 -23.45 -7.78
C TYR A 22 1.86 -23.74 -8.63
N LEU A 23 2.00 -24.52 -9.72
CA LEU A 23 0.87 -24.92 -10.57
C LEU A 23 -0.26 -25.57 -9.78
N ARG A 24 0.06 -26.45 -8.83
CA ARG A 24 -0.95 -27.10 -7.97
C ARG A 24 -1.74 -26.12 -7.09
N LEU A 25 -1.14 -24.98 -6.73
CA LEU A 25 -1.83 -23.91 -6.01
C LEU A 25 -2.73 -23.12 -6.93
N VAL A 26 -2.26 -22.78 -8.13
CA VAL A 26 -3.02 -22.04 -9.13
C VAL A 26 -4.22 -22.85 -9.63
N GLN A 27 -4.07 -24.17 -9.79
CA GLN A 27 -5.13 -25.07 -10.22
C GLN A 27 -6.32 -25.15 -9.26
N LYS A 28 -6.18 -24.69 -8.00
CA LYS A 28 -7.32 -24.51 -7.09
C LYS A 28 -8.32 -23.47 -7.60
N TYR A 29 -7.85 -22.51 -8.40
CA TYR A 29 -8.65 -21.43 -8.98
C TYR A 29 -8.97 -21.68 -10.46
N CYS A 30 -8.03 -22.26 -11.21
CA CYS A 30 -8.20 -22.58 -12.63
C CYS A 30 -7.60 -23.95 -12.98
N PRO A 31 -8.39 -25.05 -12.92
CA PRO A 31 -7.89 -26.41 -13.07
C PRO A 31 -7.31 -26.76 -14.45
N SER A 32 -7.69 -26.01 -15.50
CA SER A 32 -7.26 -26.26 -16.88
C SER A 32 -5.83 -25.80 -17.17
N LEU A 33 -5.21 -25.04 -16.26
CA LEU A 33 -3.85 -24.54 -16.46
C LEU A 33 -2.82 -25.67 -16.44
N THR A 34 -1.81 -25.51 -17.29
CA THR A 34 -0.70 -26.44 -17.50
C THR A 34 0.63 -25.75 -17.20
N LEU A 35 1.71 -26.52 -17.14
CA LEU A 35 3.06 -25.96 -16.93
C LEU A 35 3.49 -25.00 -18.05
N SER A 36 3.04 -25.22 -19.29
CA SER A 36 3.34 -24.35 -20.43
C SER A 36 2.71 -22.96 -20.32
N ASP A 37 1.66 -22.81 -19.51
CA ASP A 37 1.01 -21.53 -19.27
C ASP A 37 1.78 -20.66 -18.26
N LEU A 38 2.65 -21.27 -17.45
CA LEU A 38 3.49 -20.56 -16.47
C LEU A 38 4.75 -19.96 -17.11
N ARG A 39 4.55 -18.86 -17.82
CA ARG A 39 5.63 -18.07 -18.44
C ARG A 39 6.38 -17.22 -17.40
N PRO A 40 7.65 -16.84 -17.67
CA PRO A 40 8.38 -15.91 -16.81
C PRO A 40 7.64 -14.59 -16.64
N TRP A 41 7.60 -14.09 -15.41
CA TRP A 41 7.02 -12.79 -15.07
C TRP A 41 7.88 -12.14 -13.98
N PRO A 42 8.06 -10.79 -13.98
CA PRO A 42 8.81 -10.13 -12.93
C PRO A 42 8.19 -10.35 -11.54
N ALA A 43 9.04 -10.49 -10.54
CA ALA A 43 8.61 -10.56 -9.15
C ALA A 43 8.06 -9.20 -8.69
N GLY A 44 6.92 -9.21 -8.01
CA GLY A 44 6.39 -8.04 -7.31
C GLY A 44 6.86 -8.05 -5.85
N VAL A 45 7.37 -6.92 -5.37
CA VAL A 45 7.72 -6.72 -3.95
C VAL A 45 6.71 -5.79 -3.31
N ARG A 46 6.12 -6.20 -2.18
CA ARG A 46 5.25 -5.35 -1.38
C ARG A 46 6.09 -4.57 -0.37
N ALA A 47 5.98 -3.25 -0.37
CA ALA A 47 6.60 -2.39 0.63
C ALA A 47 5.79 -2.40 1.95
N GLN A 48 5.69 -3.56 2.58
CA GLN A 48 4.93 -3.73 3.83
C GLN A 48 5.77 -3.31 5.04
N ALA A 49 5.21 -2.42 5.87
CA ALA A 49 5.85 -1.97 7.08
C ALA A 49 5.90 -3.07 8.16
N VAL A 50 6.93 -3.00 8.99
CA VAL A 50 7.15 -3.91 10.11
C VAL A 50 7.25 -3.09 11.40
N SER A 51 6.51 -3.48 12.42
CA SER A 51 6.59 -2.86 13.75
C SER A 51 7.94 -3.15 14.42
N PRO A 52 8.35 -2.38 15.43
CA PRO A 52 9.54 -2.66 16.24
C PRO A 52 9.51 -4.06 16.92
N GLN A 53 8.31 -4.57 17.20
CA GLN A 53 8.09 -5.92 17.75
C GLN A 53 8.13 -7.02 16.67
N GLY A 54 8.39 -6.64 15.42
CA GLY A 54 8.52 -7.54 14.30
C GLY A 54 7.19 -8.06 13.72
N LYS A 55 6.08 -7.36 13.99
CA LYS A 55 4.75 -7.65 13.43
C LYS A 55 4.61 -6.96 12.07
N LEU A 56 4.04 -7.65 11.09
CA LEU A 56 3.67 -7.04 9.81
C LEU A 56 2.47 -6.12 10.02
N ILE A 57 2.54 -4.90 9.48
CA ILE A 57 1.41 -3.97 9.53
C ILE A 57 0.50 -4.29 8.34
N ASP A 58 -0.73 -4.68 8.63
CA ASP A 58 -1.68 -5.16 7.61
C ASP A 58 -2.54 -4.03 7.01
N ASP A 59 -2.58 -2.86 7.65
CA ASP A 59 -3.41 -1.72 7.25
C ASP A 59 -2.59 -0.44 7.06
N PHE A 60 -3.22 0.66 6.69
CA PHE A 60 -2.55 1.95 6.51
C PHE A 60 -1.87 2.44 7.79
N LEU A 61 -0.63 2.89 7.64
CA LEU A 61 0.13 3.50 8.72
C LEU A 61 0.46 4.94 8.33
N PHE A 62 -0.12 5.89 9.06
CA PHE A 62 0.19 7.30 8.92
C PHE A 62 0.96 7.80 10.14
N VAL A 63 2.07 8.50 9.90
CA VAL A 63 2.80 9.24 10.93
C VAL A 63 2.63 10.71 10.64
N THR A 64 2.14 11.46 11.62
CA THR A 64 1.93 12.91 11.47
C THR A 64 2.92 13.65 12.37
N THR A 65 3.46 14.75 11.84
CA THR A 65 4.18 15.75 12.63
C THR A 65 3.39 17.05 12.57
N ALA A 66 3.85 18.07 13.31
CA ALA A 66 3.25 19.40 13.24
C ALA A 66 3.16 19.96 11.81
N ARG A 67 3.96 19.50 10.83
CA ARG A 67 3.99 20.05 9.46
C ARG A 67 4.02 19.01 8.34
N SER A 68 3.92 17.72 8.65
CA SER A 68 4.00 16.66 7.64
C SER A 68 3.08 15.50 7.96
N ILE A 69 2.67 14.80 6.90
CA ILE A 69 1.96 13.53 6.97
C ILE A 69 2.75 12.53 6.15
N HIS A 70 3.17 11.43 6.78
CA HIS A 70 3.91 10.35 6.16
C HIS A 70 2.99 9.14 6.03
N THR A 71 2.76 8.67 4.80
CA THR A 71 2.10 7.38 4.53
C THR A 71 3.17 6.29 4.56
N CYS A 72 3.38 5.70 5.74
CA CYS A 72 4.45 4.73 5.99
C CYS A 72 4.08 3.30 5.61
N ASN A 73 2.79 2.97 5.54
CA ASN A 73 2.31 1.69 5.07
C ASN A 73 1.03 1.90 4.27
N ALA A 74 0.97 1.30 3.09
CA ALA A 74 -0.22 1.23 2.26
C ALA A 74 -0.25 -0.13 1.54
N PRO A 75 -0.45 -1.23 2.28
CA PRO A 75 -0.44 -2.55 1.71
C PRO A 75 -1.71 -2.77 0.88
N SER A 76 -1.78 -3.93 0.21
CA SER A 76 -2.97 -4.31 -0.56
C SER A 76 -4.23 -4.10 0.30
N PRO A 77 -5.23 -3.35 -0.19
CA PRO A 77 -5.48 -3.16 -1.61
C PRO A 77 -5.22 -1.72 -2.10
N ALA A 78 -4.11 -1.09 -1.71
CA ALA A 78 -3.79 0.31 -2.06
C ALA A 78 -4.02 0.71 -3.53
N ALA A 79 -3.78 -0.19 -4.49
CA ALA A 79 -4.09 0.08 -5.90
C ALA A 79 -5.60 0.16 -6.17
N THR A 80 -6.43 -0.71 -5.57
CA THR A 80 -7.89 -0.69 -5.76
C THR A 80 -8.58 0.31 -4.83
N SER A 81 -7.95 0.72 -3.73
CA SER A 81 -8.45 1.73 -2.79
C SER A 81 -7.78 3.10 -2.94
N ALA A 82 -7.08 3.34 -4.06
CA ALA A 82 -6.31 4.56 -4.32
C ALA A 82 -7.14 5.85 -4.18
N ILE A 83 -8.39 5.84 -4.65
CA ILE A 83 -9.27 7.01 -4.58
C ILE A 83 -9.74 7.26 -3.13
N PRO A 84 -10.33 6.28 -2.42
CA PRO A 84 -10.68 6.44 -1.00
C PRO A 84 -9.50 6.87 -0.12
N ILE A 85 -8.30 6.30 -0.33
CA ILE A 85 -7.13 6.70 0.46
C ILE A 85 -6.66 8.11 0.13
N GLY A 86 -6.72 8.53 -1.14
CA GLY A 86 -6.45 9.90 -1.53
C GLY A 86 -7.35 10.88 -0.78
N ALA A 87 -8.66 10.61 -0.75
CA ALA A 87 -9.62 11.41 0.01
C ALA A 87 -9.31 11.43 1.51
N HIS A 88 -8.93 10.29 2.08
CA HIS A 88 -8.55 10.19 3.48
C HIS A 88 -7.29 11.01 3.82
N ILE A 89 -6.28 10.98 2.95
CA ILE A 89 -5.06 11.78 3.10
C ILE A 89 -5.40 13.28 3.06
N VAL A 90 -6.22 13.70 2.09
CA VAL A 90 -6.66 15.11 1.98
C VAL A 90 -7.40 15.56 3.24
N SER A 91 -8.31 14.73 3.77
CA SER A 91 -9.01 15.03 5.02
C SER A 91 -8.03 15.24 6.19
N LYS A 92 -7.01 14.38 6.33
CA LYS A 92 -5.97 14.57 7.36
C LYS A 92 -5.16 15.85 7.16
N VAL A 93 -4.87 16.22 5.92
CA VAL A 93 -4.18 17.49 5.61
C VAL A 93 -5.02 18.68 6.04
N GLN A 94 -6.32 18.67 5.79
CA GLN A 94 -7.23 19.74 6.23
C GLN A 94 -7.21 19.91 7.74
N THR A 95 -7.35 18.82 8.51
CA THR A 95 -7.25 18.85 9.97
C THR A 95 -5.90 19.39 10.45
N LEU A 96 -4.81 19.01 9.79
CA LEU A 96 -3.47 19.53 10.14
C LEU A 96 -3.38 21.04 9.91
N LEU A 97 -3.90 21.54 8.78
CA LEU A 97 -3.92 22.98 8.47
C LEU A 97 -4.76 23.78 9.47
N GLU A 98 -5.92 23.26 9.87
CA GLU A 98 -6.79 23.90 10.89
C GLU A 98 -6.08 24.02 12.23
N SER A 99 -5.40 22.95 12.65
CA SER A 99 -4.60 22.90 13.89
C SER A 99 -3.39 23.83 13.88
N GLN A 100 -2.93 24.23 12.68
CA GLN A 100 -1.82 25.16 12.48
C GLN A 100 -2.22 26.64 12.48
N SER A 101 -3.47 26.99 12.85
CA SER A 101 -3.96 28.38 12.88
C SER A 101 -2.99 29.31 13.64
N ASN A 102 -2.12 29.94 12.87
CA ASN A 102 -1.12 30.89 13.30
C ASN A 102 -1.54 32.24 12.70
N PRO A 103 -1.97 33.22 13.52
CA PRO A 103 -2.60 34.45 13.03
C PRO A 103 -1.69 35.31 12.12
N GLY A 104 -0.39 35.01 12.04
CA GLY A 104 0.59 35.73 11.22
C GLY A 104 0.94 35.10 9.86
N ARG A 105 0.31 34.00 9.45
CA ARG A 105 0.70 33.29 8.21
C ARG A 105 -0.47 33.19 7.23
N THR A 106 -0.78 34.29 6.54
CA THR A 106 -1.64 34.35 5.35
C THR A 106 -0.99 33.60 4.18
N LEU A 107 -0.91 32.28 4.27
CA LEU A 107 -0.60 31.45 3.12
C LEU A 107 -1.91 31.16 2.40
N ARG A 108 -1.96 31.61 1.14
CA ARG A 108 -3.02 31.35 0.16
C ARG A 108 -3.44 29.88 0.26
N ALA A 109 -4.56 29.64 0.93
CA ALA A 109 -5.19 28.34 1.01
C ALA A 109 -5.42 27.84 -0.42
N ALA A 110 -4.85 26.68 -0.75
CA ALA A 110 -5.25 25.94 -1.93
C ALA A 110 -6.76 25.70 -1.82
N ARG A 111 -7.50 26.47 -2.60
CA ARG A 111 -8.96 26.50 -2.59
C ARG A 111 -9.47 25.16 -3.11
N SER A 112 -10.10 24.41 -2.22
CA SER A 112 -10.95 23.24 -2.44
C SER A 112 -10.41 22.07 -3.27
N VAL A 113 -10.90 20.88 -2.93
CA VAL A 113 -10.58 19.62 -3.61
C VAL A 113 -11.05 19.64 -5.08
N GLU A 114 -12.09 20.43 -5.41
CA GLU A 114 -12.56 20.59 -6.79
C GLU A 114 -11.51 21.21 -7.71
N THR A 115 -10.72 22.17 -7.22
CA THR A 115 -9.72 22.87 -8.05
C THR A 115 -8.52 21.97 -8.38
N LEU A 116 -8.17 21.04 -7.50
CA LEU A 116 -7.14 20.02 -7.76
C LEU A 116 -7.62 18.96 -8.76
N HIS A 117 -8.89 18.56 -8.70
CA HIS A 117 -9.47 17.61 -9.64
C HIS A 117 -9.48 18.19 -11.07
N ALA A 118 -9.88 19.45 -11.23
CA ALA A 118 -9.91 20.14 -12.53
C ALA A 118 -8.51 20.30 -13.19
N ALA A 119 -7.43 20.32 -12.40
CA ALA A 119 -6.07 20.47 -12.90
C ALA A 119 -5.46 19.15 -13.43
N PHE A 120 -5.96 17.99 -12.99
CA PHE A 120 -5.45 16.67 -13.38
C PHE A 120 -6.26 16.00 -14.50
N THR A 121 -7.39 16.58 -14.92
CA THR A 121 -8.25 16.06 -15.99
C THR A 121 -8.13 16.86 -17.31
N ARG A 122 -6.98 17.51 -17.55
CA ARG A 122 -6.63 18.07 -18.87
C ARG A 122 -5.48 17.30 -19.50
#